data_AF-A0A561SZ94-F1
#
_entry.id   AF-A0A561SZ94-F1
#
_cell.length_a   1.000
_cell.length_b   1.000
_cell.length_c   1.000
_cell.angle_alpha   90.00
_cell.angle_beta   90.00
_cell.angle_gamma   90.00
#
_symmetry.space_group_name_H-M   'P 1'
#
loop_
_entity.id
_entity.type
_entity.pdbx_description
1 polymer ?
#
loop_
_entity_poly.entity_id
_entity_poly.type
_entity_poly.pdbx_seq_one_letter_code
_entity_poly.pdbx_strand_id
1 'polypeptide(L)'
;MSLPTRALGPLSVSALGLGCMGMSTAYGPTDRDESLATLHRALDLGVTFLDTADLYGRGANEELLAEVLADRREEVVLATKFGIIAGEDGRPAGVDGRPEYVRQACEASLRRLGVDHIDLYYLHRPDPTVPIEDTVGAMAELVADGLVGHLGLSEGSADTIRRAVAVHPIAAVQTEWSVFSRDIERAVLPACREFGIGVVPYSPLGRGLLTGTLTGTFAPDDFRRTLPRFQGENLDRNLALVSAVREIAEAHGATAGQVALAWLLAQGDDVVPIPGTKRVRYLEENAGALDVTLTADDLARLDALQPAGERYPDMTWVERDTASGPALSCGGGAQGARDERLSNGGAGRRLEGPLARRSEAEAIEHGDGAA
;
A
#
# COMPACT_ATOMS: atom_id res chain seq x y z
N MET A 1 24.95 -4.00 8.77
CA MET A 1 24.04 -3.58 9.87
C MET A 1 22.64 -3.96 9.42
N SER A 2 21.79 -4.51 10.28
CA SER A 2 20.39 -4.76 9.92
C SER A 2 19.60 -3.45 10.01
N LEU A 3 18.76 -3.16 9.02
CA LEU A 3 17.82 -2.04 9.12
C LEU A 3 16.82 -2.30 10.26
N PRO A 4 16.22 -1.25 10.86
CA PRO A 4 15.09 -1.42 11.76
C PRO A 4 13.98 -2.23 11.09
N THR A 5 13.27 -3.05 11.86
CA THR A 5 12.17 -3.86 11.36
C THR A 5 10.81 -3.20 11.65
N ARG A 6 9.85 -3.39 10.74
CA ARG A 6 8.46 -2.93 10.85
C ARG A 6 7.50 -4.09 10.58
N ALA A 7 6.26 -3.93 11.04
CA ALA A 7 5.22 -4.95 10.90
C ALA A 7 4.24 -4.58 9.78
N LEU A 8 4.02 -5.51 8.86
CA LEU A 8 2.93 -5.51 7.89
C LEU A 8 1.93 -6.59 8.32
N GLY A 9 1.04 -6.23 9.25
CA GLY A 9 0.22 -7.20 9.96
C GLY A 9 1.10 -8.23 10.67
N PRO A 10 0.99 -9.55 10.37
CA PRO A 10 1.85 -10.57 10.97
C PRO A 10 3.28 -10.63 10.40
N LEU A 11 3.55 -9.95 9.29
CA LEU A 11 4.81 -10.06 8.56
C LEU A 11 5.84 -9.03 9.05
N SER A 12 7.04 -9.47 9.39
CA SER A 12 8.15 -8.58 9.79
C SER A 12 9.07 -8.30 8.60
N VAL A 13 9.30 -7.02 8.30
CA VAL A 13 10.10 -6.56 7.15
C VAL A 13 11.08 -5.46 7.56
N SER A 14 12.07 -5.16 6.72
CA SER A 14 12.88 -3.94 6.87
C SER A 14 12.03 -2.67 6.78
N ALA A 15 12.37 -1.64 7.55
CA ALA A 15 11.61 -0.38 7.63
C ALA A 15 11.50 0.37 6.29
N LEU A 16 12.42 0.10 5.37
CA LEU A 16 12.33 0.45 3.96
C LEU A 16 12.35 -0.83 3.13
N GLY A 17 11.47 -0.91 2.13
CA GLY A 17 11.57 -1.93 1.08
C GLY A 17 12.13 -1.35 -0.22
N LEU A 18 12.25 -2.21 -1.24
CA LEU A 18 12.69 -1.82 -2.57
C LEU A 18 11.61 -2.14 -3.62
N GLY A 19 11.08 -1.08 -4.25
CA GLY A 19 10.19 -1.22 -5.39
C GLY A 19 10.98 -1.51 -6.67
N CYS A 20 10.79 -2.69 -7.27
CA CYS A 20 11.64 -3.19 -8.34
C CYS A 20 11.16 -2.80 -9.76
N MET A 21 10.00 -2.15 -9.89
CA MET A 21 9.38 -1.80 -11.18
C MET A 21 10.35 -1.17 -12.19
N GLY A 22 11.14 -0.18 -11.74
CA GLY A 22 12.07 0.57 -12.59
C GLY A 22 13.15 -0.27 -13.27
N MET A 23 13.44 -1.47 -12.75
CA MET A 23 14.49 -2.37 -13.26
C MET A 23 14.10 -3.09 -14.55
N SER A 24 12.80 -3.19 -14.87
CA SER A 24 12.32 -3.76 -16.14
C SER A 24 11.30 -2.88 -16.85
N THR A 25 10.72 -1.86 -16.19
CA THR A 25 9.67 -1.02 -16.75
C THR A 25 9.69 0.39 -16.20
N ALA A 26 9.47 1.36 -17.09
CA ALA A 26 9.39 2.80 -16.81
C ALA A 26 10.71 3.46 -16.35
N TYR A 27 10.66 4.80 -16.27
CA TYR A 27 11.77 5.66 -15.82
C TYR A 27 13.09 5.47 -16.60
N GLY A 28 12.97 5.39 -17.93
CA GLY A 28 14.11 5.34 -18.85
C GLY A 28 14.75 3.95 -18.99
N PRO A 29 15.89 3.87 -19.69
CA PRO A 29 16.53 2.60 -20.04
C PRO A 29 16.92 1.79 -18.81
N THR A 30 16.89 0.48 -18.94
CA THR A 30 17.29 -0.48 -17.90
C THR A 30 18.68 -1.02 -18.20
N ASP A 31 19.42 -1.33 -17.14
CA ASP A 31 20.69 -2.02 -17.19
C ASP A 31 20.59 -3.21 -16.25
N ARG A 32 20.75 -4.41 -16.78
CA ARG A 32 20.56 -5.65 -16.03
C ARG A 32 21.59 -5.78 -14.92
N ASP A 33 22.86 -5.53 -15.21
CA ASP A 33 23.95 -5.75 -14.27
C ASP A 33 23.90 -4.74 -13.13
N GLU A 34 23.57 -3.47 -13.44
CA GLU A 34 23.35 -2.45 -12.40
C GLU A 34 22.11 -2.76 -11.55
N SER A 35 21.06 -3.34 -12.14
CA SER A 35 19.86 -3.74 -11.39
C SER A 35 20.16 -4.92 -10.45
N LEU A 36 20.91 -5.93 -10.90
CA LEU A 36 21.38 -7.02 -10.05
C LEU A 36 22.30 -6.52 -8.95
N ALA A 37 23.25 -5.64 -9.26
CA ALA A 37 24.11 -5.00 -8.27
C ALA A 37 23.29 -4.22 -7.23
N THR A 38 22.22 -3.53 -7.66
CA THR A 38 21.30 -2.82 -6.76
C THR A 38 20.54 -3.79 -5.85
N LEU A 39 20.04 -4.92 -6.37
CA LEU A 39 19.34 -5.93 -5.57
C LEU A 39 20.26 -6.55 -4.52
N HIS A 40 21.46 -7.01 -4.90
CA HIS A 40 22.44 -7.53 -3.94
C HIS A 40 22.82 -6.48 -2.89
N ARG A 41 23.04 -5.24 -3.33
CA ARG A 41 23.37 -4.15 -2.40
C ARG A 41 22.24 -3.86 -1.42
N ALA A 42 20.97 -4.01 -1.83
CA ALA A 42 19.83 -3.82 -0.94
C ALA A 42 19.87 -4.82 0.21
N LEU A 43 20.10 -6.10 -0.11
CA LEU A 43 20.24 -7.16 0.88
C LEU A 43 21.46 -6.92 1.79
N ASP A 44 22.60 -6.49 1.22
CA ASP A 44 23.81 -6.16 2.00
C ASP A 44 23.62 -4.99 2.98
N LEU A 45 22.71 -4.07 2.67
CA LEU A 45 22.29 -2.98 3.55
C LEU A 45 21.26 -3.42 4.60
N GLY A 46 20.71 -4.63 4.49
CA GLY A 46 19.67 -5.15 5.36
C GLY A 46 18.24 -4.79 4.94
N VAL A 47 18.02 -4.38 3.68
CA VAL A 47 16.68 -4.31 3.09
C VAL A 47 16.23 -5.74 2.79
N THR A 48 15.19 -6.21 3.46
CA THR A 48 14.65 -7.57 3.24
C THR A 48 13.41 -7.57 2.36
N PHE A 49 12.67 -6.45 2.29
CA PHE A 49 11.40 -6.40 1.58
C PHE A 49 11.57 -5.99 0.11
N LEU A 50 11.43 -6.96 -0.80
CA LEU A 50 11.50 -6.75 -2.25
C LEU A 50 10.10 -6.82 -2.87
N ASP A 51 9.69 -5.75 -3.54
CA ASP A 51 8.36 -5.62 -4.15
C ASP A 51 8.46 -5.61 -5.69
N THR A 52 7.81 -6.59 -6.32
CA THR A 52 7.70 -6.74 -7.78
C THR A 52 6.24 -6.97 -8.21
N ALA A 53 5.98 -7.24 -9.49
CA ALA A 53 4.66 -7.63 -10.02
C ALA A 53 4.80 -8.35 -11.37
N ASP A 54 3.85 -9.23 -11.69
CA ASP A 54 3.77 -9.95 -12.96
C ASP A 54 3.68 -9.02 -14.19
N LEU A 55 3.08 -7.84 -14.03
CA LEU A 55 2.95 -6.83 -15.06
C LEU A 55 4.31 -6.21 -15.44
N TYR A 56 5.26 -6.12 -14.51
CA TYR A 56 6.50 -5.35 -14.70
C TYR A 56 7.40 -6.03 -15.74
N GLY A 57 7.46 -5.43 -16.93
CA GLY A 57 8.15 -6.00 -18.08
C GLY A 57 7.50 -7.29 -18.56
N ARG A 58 6.19 -7.48 -18.32
CA ARG A 58 5.45 -8.72 -18.60
C ARG A 58 6.10 -9.96 -17.97
N GLY A 59 6.52 -9.84 -16.72
CA GLY A 59 7.17 -10.90 -15.97
C GLY A 59 8.70 -10.82 -15.98
N ALA A 60 9.30 -10.02 -16.87
CA ALA A 60 10.76 -9.86 -16.91
C ALA A 60 11.36 -9.32 -15.59
N ASN A 61 10.58 -8.58 -14.78
CA ASN A 61 11.05 -8.17 -13.44
C ASN A 61 11.18 -9.37 -12.49
N GLU A 62 10.19 -10.27 -12.50
CA GLU A 62 10.21 -11.48 -11.68
C GLU A 62 11.35 -12.40 -12.11
N GLU A 63 11.59 -12.54 -13.41
CA GLU A 63 12.74 -13.30 -13.96
C GLU A 63 14.08 -12.69 -13.54
N LEU A 64 14.19 -11.36 -13.51
CA LEU A 64 15.39 -10.68 -13.01
C LEU A 64 15.62 -10.95 -11.52
N LEU A 65 14.57 -10.90 -10.71
CA LEU A 65 14.65 -11.18 -9.27
C LEU A 65 15.02 -12.64 -9.00
N ALA A 66 14.58 -13.58 -9.85
CA ALA A 66 14.91 -15.00 -9.74
C ALA A 66 16.42 -15.25 -9.66
N GLU A 67 17.23 -14.44 -10.34
CA GLU A 67 18.68 -14.56 -10.32
C GLU A 67 19.29 -14.30 -8.95
N VAL A 68 18.73 -13.36 -8.19
CA VAL A 68 19.17 -13.04 -6.81
C VAL A 68 18.52 -13.98 -5.80
N LEU A 69 17.30 -14.42 -6.06
CA LEU A 69 16.60 -15.38 -5.20
C LEU A 69 17.25 -16.77 -5.25
N ALA A 70 17.87 -17.14 -6.37
CA ALA A 70 18.53 -18.43 -6.55
C ALA A 70 19.57 -18.77 -5.46
N ASP A 71 20.24 -17.76 -4.90
CA ASP A 71 21.26 -17.92 -3.86
C ASP A 71 20.93 -17.16 -2.55
N ARG A 72 20.01 -16.20 -2.55
CA ARG A 72 19.69 -15.36 -1.38
C ARG A 72 18.22 -15.35 -0.96
N ARG A 73 17.41 -16.35 -1.37
CA ARG A 73 15.97 -16.43 -1.04
C ARG A 73 15.63 -16.22 0.43
N GLU A 74 16.42 -16.80 1.33
CA GLU A 74 16.20 -16.77 2.79
C GLU A 74 16.40 -15.38 3.41
N GLU A 75 17.06 -14.46 2.70
CA GLU A 75 17.26 -13.08 3.14
C GLU A 75 16.12 -12.14 2.72
N VAL A 76 15.19 -12.64 1.89
CA VAL A 76 14.16 -11.85 1.22
C VAL A 76 12.79 -12.16 1.79
N VAL A 77 12.05 -11.09 2.09
CA VAL A 77 10.59 -11.09 2.15
C VAL A 77 10.07 -10.63 0.79
N LEU A 78 9.58 -11.57 0.01
CA LEU A 78 9.21 -11.41 -1.39
C LEU A 78 7.74 -11.05 -1.53
N ALA A 79 7.49 -9.87 -2.13
CA ALA A 79 6.18 -9.43 -2.54
C ALA A 79 6.04 -9.44 -4.07
N THR A 80 4.98 -10.07 -4.58
CA THR A 80 4.54 -9.92 -5.97
C THR A 80 3.03 -9.76 -6.06
N LYS A 81 2.52 -9.45 -7.25
CA LYS A 81 1.13 -9.06 -7.48
C LYS A 81 0.62 -9.61 -8.80
N PHE A 82 -0.70 -9.77 -8.86
CA PHE A 82 -1.42 -10.15 -10.07
C PHE A 82 -2.68 -9.31 -10.30
N GLY A 83 -3.33 -9.53 -11.44
CA GLY A 83 -4.68 -9.03 -11.69
C GLY A 83 -4.75 -7.80 -12.58
N ILE A 84 -3.61 -7.23 -13.00
CA ILE A 84 -3.59 -6.29 -14.14
C ILE A 84 -3.22 -7.07 -15.40
N ILE A 85 -4.08 -6.98 -16.42
CA ILE A 85 -3.83 -7.63 -17.71
C ILE A 85 -3.02 -6.69 -18.61
N ALA A 86 -1.89 -7.19 -19.10
CA ALA A 86 -1.05 -6.46 -20.04
C ALA A 86 -1.61 -6.53 -21.47
N GLY A 87 -1.89 -5.38 -22.08
CA GLY A 87 -2.22 -5.25 -23.52
C GLY A 87 -1.02 -5.57 -24.41
N GLU A 88 -1.16 -5.53 -25.75
CA GLU A 88 -0.10 -5.88 -26.72
C GLU A 88 1.17 -5.01 -26.64
N ASP A 89 1.04 -3.78 -26.16
CA ASP A 89 2.16 -2.85 -25.95
C ASP A 89 2.81 -2.96 -24.56
N GLY A 90 2.34 -3.91 -23.73
CA GLY A 90 2.83 -4.16 -22.37
C GLY A 90 2.25 -3.21 -21.33
N ARG A 91 1.33 -2.31 -21.72
CA ARG A 91 0.65 -1.41 -20.79
C ARG A 91 -0.58 -2.09 -20.18
N PRO A 92 -1.08 -1.62 -19.03
CA PRO A 92 -2.36 -2.05 -18.50
C PRO A 92 -3.47 -1.92 -19.55
N ALA A 93 -4.19 -3.01 -19.82
CA ALA A 93 -5.33 -3.04 -20.74
C ALA A 93 -6.63 -3.48 -20.04
N GLY A 94 -6.56 -3.85 -18.77
CA GLY A 94 -7.71 -4.26 -17.97
C GLY A 94 -7.27 -4.86 -16.64
N VAL A 95 -8.25 -5.35 -15.90
CA VAL A 95 -8.05 -6.09 -14.66
C VAL A 95 -8.79 -7.42 -14.73
N ASP A 96 -8.31 -8.41 -13.98
CA ASP A 96 -8.95 -9.72 -13.87
C ASP A 96 -8.84 -10.22 -12.42
N GLY A 97 -9.94 -10.08 -11.68
CA GLY A 97 -10.07 -10.55 -10.31
C GLY A 97 -10.73 -11.91 -10.18
N ARG A 98 -11.00 -12.61 -11.29
CA ARG A 98 -11.82 -13.83 -11.26
C ARG A 98 -11.09 -14.97 -10.53
N PRO A 99 -11.79 -15.77 -9.69
CA PRO A 99 -11.19 -16.87 -8.94
C PRO A 99 -10.32 -17.81 -9.77
N GLU A 100 -10.76 -18.15 -11.00
CA GLU A 100 -10.00 -19.04 -11.89
C GLU A 100 -8.65 -18.46 -12.35
N TYR A 101 -8.50 -17.14 -12.39
CA TYR A 101 -7.27 -16.48 -12.81
C TYR A 101 -6.24 -16.37 -11.66
N VAL A 102 -6.71 -16.27 -10.41
CA VAL A 102 -5.86 -16.09 -9.22
C VAL A 102 -4.75 -17.14 -9.15
N ARG A 103 -5.13 -18.42 -9.22
CA ARG A 103 -4.16 -19.52 -9.17
C ARG A 103 -3.25 -19.56 -10.39
N GLN A 104 -3.81 -19.36 -11.58
CA GLN A 104 -3.04 -19.33 -12.83
C GLN A 104 -1.92 -18.28 -12.77
N ALA A 105 -2.24 -17.08 -12.29
CA ALA A 105 -1.29 -15.99 -12.16
C ALA A 105 -0.22 -16.30 -11.09
N CYS A 106 -0.63 -16.84 -9.94
CA CYS A 106 0.30 -17.19 -8.84
C CYS A 106 1.33 -18.22 -9.28
N GLU A 107 0.89 -19.32 -9.89
CA GLU A 107 1.79 -20.35 -10.39
C GLU A 107 2.72 -19.84 -11.49
N ALA A 108 2.26 -18.88 -12.31
CA ALA A 108 3.10 -18.24 -13.31
C ALA A 108 4.18 -17.36 -12.68
N SER A 109 3.85 -16.60 -11.63
CA SER A 109 4.82 -15.84 -10.84
C SER A 109 5.85 -16.75 -10.17
N LEU A 110 5.41 -17.81 -9.48
CA LEU A 110 6.31 -18.80 -8.85
C LEU A 110 7.32 -19.37 -9.84
N ARG A 111 6.86 -19.76 -11.04
CA ARG A 111 7.75 -20.26 -12.11
C ARG A 111 8.77 -19.22 -12.58
N ARG A 112 8.35 -17.96 -12.79
CA ARG A 112 9.26 -16.90 -13.24
C ARG A 112 10.28 -16.52 -12.16
N LEU A 113 9.84 -16.45 -10.91
CA LEU A 113 10.68 -16.17 -9.74
C LEU A 113 11.61 -17.34 -9.39
N GLY A 114 11.33 -18.54 -9.88
CA GLY A 114 12.13 -19.74 -9.57
C GLY A 114 12.00 -20.17 -8.11
N VAL A 115 10.87 -19.88 -7.46
CA VAL A 115 10.60 -20.20 -6.05
C VAL A 115 9.33 -21.04 -5.92
N ASP A 116 9.19 -21.74 -4.79
CA ASP A 116 8.00 -22.51 -4.42
C ASP A 116 7.05 -21.74 -3.48
N HIS A 117 7.50 -20.63 -2.91
CA HIS A 117 6.74 -19.82 -1.96
C HIS A 117 6.93 -18.31 -2.14
N ILE A 118 5.82 -17.56 -2.14
CA ILE A 118 5.77 -16.09 -2.10
C ILE A 118 5.33 -15.62 -0.70
N ASP A 119 6.11 -14.76 -0.05
CA ASP A 119 5.82 -14.34 1.33
C ASP A 119 4.57 -13.43 1.40
N LEU A 120 4.38 -12.56 0.42
CA LEU A 120 3.24 -11.64 0.34
C LEU A 120 2.70 -11.52 -1.09
N TYR A 121 1.44 -11.92 -1.31
CA TYR A 121 0.81 -11.91 -2.62
C TYR A 121 -0.34 -10.91 -2.69
N TYR A 122 -0.21 -9.94 -3.60
CA TYR A 122 -1.18 -8.86 -3.74
C TYR A 122 -2.16 -9.10 -4.88
N LEU A 123 -3.44 -8.77 -4.66
CA LEU A 123 -4.29 -8.31 -5.76
C LEU A 123 -3.86 -6.89 -6.14
N HIS A 124 -3.32 -6.72 -7.34
CA HIS A 124 -2.69 -5.48 -7.81
C HIS A 124 -3.73 -4.36 -8.01
N ARG A 125 -4.95 -4.69 -8.43
CA ARG A 125 -6.09 -3.77 -8.49
C ARG A 125 -7.38 -4.55 -8.24
N PRO A 126 -8.31 -4.06 -7.41
CA PRO A 126 -9.66 -4.62 -7.32
C PRO A 126 -10.34 -4.61 -8.69
N ASP A 127 -10.98 -5.71 -9.04
CA ASP A 127 -11.79 -5.82 -10.24
C ASP A 127 -13.22 -5.34 -9.93
N PRO A 128 -13.71 -4.26 -10.55
CA PRO A 128 -15.05 -3.74 -10.25
C PRO A 128 -16.18 -4.67 -10.71
N THR A 129 -15.87 -5.69 -11.51
CA THR A 129 -16.84 -6.66 -12.04
C THR A 129 -16.88 -7.96 -11.24
N VAL A 130 -15.96 -8.17 -10.30
CA VAL A 130 -15.87 -9.36 -9.46
C VAL A 130 -15.98 -8.95 -7.98
N PRO A 131 -16.88 -9.56 -7.20
CA PRO A 131 -16.91 -9.33 -5.75
C PRO A 131 -15.54 -9.62 -5.13
N ILE A 132 -15.04 -8.69 -4.30
CA ILE A 132 -13.73 -8.86 -3.66
C ILE A 132 -13.66 -10.15 -2.82
N GLU A 133 -14.78 -10.60 -2.28
CA GLU A 133 -14.89 -11.83 -1.52
C GLU A 133 -14.54 -13.07 -2.35
N ASP A 134 -14.93 -13.10 -3.62
CA ASP A 134 -14.63 -14.21 -4.53
C ASP A 134 -13.12 -14.23 -4.84
N THR A 135 -12.54 -13.07 -5.14
CA THR A 135 -11.10 -12.96 -5.40
C THR A 135 -10.27 -13.33 -4.18
N VAL A 136 -10.59 -12.77 -3.01
CA VAL A 136 -9.85 -13.02 -1.76
C VAL A 136 -10.08 -14.46 -1.27
N GLY A 137 -11.25 -15.04 -1.50
CA GLY A 137 -11.51 -16.45 -1.24
C GLY A 137 -10.56 -17.35 -2.02
N ALA A 138 -10.40 -17.11 -3.33
CA ALA A 138 -9.44 -17.84 -4.15
C ALA A 138 -7.98 -17.59 -3.74
N MET A 139 -7.64 -16.37 -3.31
CA MET A 139 -6.31 -16.08 -2.75
C MET A 139 -6.06 -16.85 -1.43
N ALA A 140 -7.08 -17.01 -0.59
CA ALA A 140 -6.98 -17.77 0.66
C ALA A 140 -6.73 -19.27 0.41
N GLU A 141 -7.22 -19.84 -0.70
CA GLU A 141 -6.85 -21.20 -1.10
C GLU A 141 -5.36 -21.33 -1.39
N LEU A 142 -4.72 -20.31 -1.97
CA LEU A 142 -3.26 -20.30 -2.19
C LEU A 142 -2.48 -20.31 -0.87
N VAL A 143 -3.01 -19.65 0.16
CA VAL A 143 -2.43 -19.69 1.52
C VAL A 143 -2.60 -21.08 2.12
N ALA A 144 -3.78 -21.68 2.00
CA ALA A 144 -4.05 -23.02 2.50
C ALA A 144 -3.15 -24.09 1.84
N ASP A 145 -2.84 -23.91 0.55
CA ASP A 145 -1.93 -24.77 -0.20
C ASP A 145 -0.43 -24.49 0.08
N GLY A 146 -0.12 -23.43 0.83
CA GLY A 146 1.25 -23.04 1.17
C GLY A 146 2.02 -22.35 0.03
N LEU A 147 1.36 -22.01 -1.08
CA LEU A 147 1.98 -21.32 -2.21
C LEU A 147 2.32 -19.86 -1.88
N VAL A 148 1.53 -19.24 -0.99
CA VAL A 148 1.75 -17.88 -0.52
C VAL A 148 1.59 -17.79 1.00
N GLY A 149 2.35 -16.92 1.66
CA GLY A 149 2.33 -16.79 3.13
C GLY A 149 1.24 -15.84 3.62
N HIS A 150 1.15 -14.67 2.98
CA HIS A 150 0.22 -13.62 3.36
C HIS A 150 -0.44 -12.96 2.15
N LEU A 151 -1.62 -12.38 2.37
CA LEU A 151 -2.38 -11.68 1.34
C LEU A 151 -2.25 -10.17 1.51
N GLY A 152 -2.18 -9.47 0.37
CA GLY A 152 -2.22 -8.02 0.31
C GLY A 152 -3.24 -7.52 -0.72
N LEU A 153 -3.62 -6.26 -0.60
CA LEU A 153 -4.41 -5.54 -1.60
C LEU A 153 -3.65 -4.30 -2.07
N SER A 154 -3.89 -3.85 -3.30
CA SER A 154 -3.35 -2.57 -3.77
C SER A 154 -4.43 -1.68 -4.35
N GLU A 155 -4.44 -0.41 -3.95
CA GLU A 155 -5.44 0.60 -4.35
C GLU A 155 -6.91 0.15 -4.11
N GLY A 156 -7.15 -0.55 -3.01
CA GLY A 156 -8.51 -0.86 -2.52
C GLY A 156 -9.10 0.26 -1.68
N SER A 157 -10.41 0.46 -1.79
CA SER A 157 -11.18 1.39 -0.95
C SER A 157 -11.29 0.87 0.49
N ALA A 158 -11.67 1.73 1.45
CA ALA A 158 -11.93 1.29 2.82
C ALA A 158 -13.08 0.27 2.90
N ASP A 159 -14.08 0.36 2.01
CA ASP A 159 -15.14 -0.65 1.91
C ASP A 159 -14.59 -2.00 1.43
N THR A 160 -13.81 -2.00 0.34
CA THR A 160 -13.17 -3.21 -0.20
C THR A 160 -12.24 -3.86 0.81
N ILE A 161 -11.47 -3.07 1.56
CA ILE A 161 -10.60 -3.58 2.64
C ILE A 161 -11.43 -4.28 3.72
N ARG A 162 -12.52 -3.66 4.20
CA ARG A 162 -13.39 -4.27 5.23
C ARG A 162 -13.98 -5.59 4.76
N ARG A 163 -14.46 -5.63 3.51
CA ARG A 163 -15.04 -6.82 2.90
C ARG A 163 -14.01 -7.94 2.70
N ALA A 164 -12.80 -7.59 2.26
CA ALA A 164 -11.71 -8.55 2.11
C ALA A 164 -11.29 -9.19 3.44
N VAL A 165 -11.11 -8.38 4.50
CA VAL A 165 -10.73 -8.87 5.83
C VAL A 165 -11.77 -9.81 6.42
N ALA A 166 -13.06 -9.60 6.09
CA ALA A 166 -14.14 -10.50 6.52
C ALA A 166 -14.02 -11.91 5.90
N VAL A 167 -13.28 -12.07 4.80
CA VAL A 167 -13.01 -13.36 4.15
C VAL A 167 -11.69 -13.97 4.64
N HIS A 168 -10.60 -13.20 4.61
CA HIS A 168 -9.28 -13.66 5.04
C HIS A 168 -8.44 -12.49 5.57
N PRO A 169 -7.57 -12.69 6.60
CA PRO A 169 -6.64 -11.66 7.05
C PRO A 169 -5.80 -11.08 5.91
N ILE A 170 -5.73 -9.74 5.86
CA ILE A 170 -4.90 -8.99 4.91
C ILE A 170 -3.71 -8.41 5.70
N ALA A 171 -2.49 -8.75 5.27
CA ALA A 171 -1.28 -8.29 5.95
C ALA A 171 -0.92 -6.85 5.58
N ALA A 172 -1.12 -6.48 4.31
CA ALA A 172 -0.72 -5.17 3.80
C ALA A 172 -1.67 -4.59 2.76
N VAL A 173 -1.82 -3.26 2.79
CA VAL A 173 -2.42 -2.49 1.69
C VAL A 173 -1.35 -1.60 1.07
N GLN A 174 -1.10 -1.81 -0.23
CA GLN A 174 -0.17 -1.02 -1.01
C GLN A 174 -0.90 0.09 -1.77
N THR A 175 -0.58 1.36 -1.49
CA THR A 175 -1.26 2.52 -2.08
C THR A 175 -0.29 3.67 -2.29
N GLU A 176 -0.62 4.61 -3.18
CA GLU A 176 0.20 5.81 -3.32
C GLU A 176 0.08 6.67 -2.06
N TRP A 177 1.20 6.89 -1.36
CA TRP A 177 1.26 7.81 -0.22
C TRP A 177 2.61 8.52 -0.23
N SER A 178 2.56 9.84 -0.10
CA SER A 178 3.74 10.69 0.02
C SER A 178 3.30 12.04 0.61
N VAL A 179 4.26 12.93 0.85
CA VAL A 179 3.99 14.34 1.18
C VAL A 179 2.98 14.98 0.21
N PHE A 180 2.95 14.54 -1.05
CA PHE A 180 2.06 15.08 -2.08
C PHE A 180 0.81 14.22 -2.37
N SER A 181 0.72 12.99 -1.87
CA SER A 181 -0.43 12.10 -2.13
C SER A 181 -1.00 11.64 -0.82
N ARG A 182 -2.00 12.36 -0.29
CA ARG A 182 -2.54 12.17 1.07
C ARG A 182 -4.02 11.73 1.08
N ASP A 183 -4.57 11.33 -0.08
CA ASP A 183 -5.98 10.98 -0.23
C ASP A 183 -6.41 9.80 0.64
N ILE A 184 -5.48 8.91 0.96
CA ILE A 184 -5.70 7.70 1.76
C ILE A 184 -5.97 7.99 3.24
N GLU A 185 -5.51 9.13 3.76
CA GLU A 185 -5.52 9.45 5.19
C GLU A 185 -6.95 9.64 5.71
N ARG A 186 -7.90 9.93 4.81
CA ARG A 186 -9.32 10.13 5.13
C ARG A 186 -10.06 8.85 5.50
N ALA A 187 -9.73 7.72 4.86
CA ALA A 187 -10.57 6.52 4.94
C ALA A 187 -9.78 5.21 4.88
N VAL A 188 -8.89 5.05 3.90
CA VAL A 188 -8.07 3.84 3.72
C VAL A 188 -7.12 3.63 4.89
N LEU A 189 -6.34 4.64 5.29
CA LEU A 189 -5.41 4.52 6.42
C LEU A 189 -6.12 4.21 7.75
N PRO A 190 -7.22 4.90 8.12
CA PRO A 190 -8.04 4.50 9.27
C PRO A 190 -8.55 3.07 9.19
N ALA A 191 -9.02 2.61 8.02
CA ALA A 191 -9.50 1.24 7.83
C ALA A 191 -8.36 0.21 7.99
N CYS A 192 -7.18 0.46 7.43
CA CYS A 192 -6.03 -0.42 7.64
C CYS A 192 -5.71 -0.58 9.13
N ARG A 193 -5.66 0.54 9.87
CA ARG A 193 -5.37 0.55 11.31
C ARG A 193 -6.46 -0.12 12.15
N GLU A 194 -7.72 0.00 11.75
CA GLU A 194 -8.87 -0.68 12.37
C GLU A 194 -8.65 -2.21 12.43
N PHE A 195 -8.02 -2.79 11.40
CA PHE A 195 -7.77 -4.24 11.29
C PHE A 195 -6.30 -4.65 11.51
N GLY A 196 -5.43 -3.73 11.93
CA GLY A 196 -4.00 -4.00 12.14
C GLY A 196 -3.23 -4.32 10.85
N ILE A 197 -3.69 -3.80 9.71
CA ILE A 197 -3.08 -3.98 8.39
C ILE A 197 -1.95 -2.96 8.21
N GLY A 198 -0.79 -3.40 7.75
CA GLY A 198 0.30 -2.50 7.39
C GLY A 198 0.02 -1.73 6.08
N VAL A 199 0.58 -0.54 5.95
CA VAL A 199 0.50 0.27 4.73
C VAL A 199 1.85 0.27 4.03
N VAL A 200 1.85 0.00 2.73
CA VAL A 200 3.03 0.01 1.87
C VAL A 200 2.92 1.17 0.88
N PRO A 201 3.52 2.35 1.18
CA PRO A 201 3.57 3.47 0.24
C PRO A 201 4.36 3.15 -1.02
N TYR A 202 3.70 3.13 -2.17
CA TYR A 202 4.39 3.20 -3.47
C TYR A 202 4.46 4.64 -3.98
N SER A 203 5.40 4.91 -4.89
CA SER A 203 5.77 6.27 -5.31
C SER A 203 6.04 7.24 -4.15
N PRO A 204 6.74 6.84 -3.06
CA PRO A 204 6.89 7.67 -1.86
C PRO A 204 7.63 9.00 -2.13
N LEU A 205 8.42 9.03 -3.21
CA LEU A 205 9.16 10.22 -3.66
C LEU A 205 8.39 11.06 -4.71
N GLY A 206 7.07 10.90 -4.80
CA GLY A 206 6.23 11.64 -5.75
C GLY A 206 6.68 11.41 -7.20
N ARG A 207 7.05 10.18 -7.56
CA ARG A 207 7.57 9.79 -8.89
C ARG A 207 8.81 10.60 -9.32
N GLY A 208 9.64 10.95 -8.34
CA GLY A 208 10.88 11.73 -8.48
C GLY A 208 10.72 13.23 -8.23
N LEU A 209 9.51 13.72 -7.98
CA LEU A 209 9.29 15.16 -7.74
C LEU A 209 9.85 15.59 -6.39
N LEU A 210 9.70 14.75 -5.37
CA LEU A 210 10.16 15.05 -4.01
C LEU A 210 11.67 14.84 -3.82
N THR A 211 12.41 14.37 -4.83
CA THR A 211 13.88 14.30 -4.75
C THR A 211 14.53 15.67 -4.88
N GLY A 212 13.79 16.69 -5.34
CA GLY A 212 14.36 17.99 -5.61
C GLY A 212 15.37 17.99 -6.76
N THR A 213 15.34 17.00 -7.65
CA THR A 213 16.26 16.95 -8.82
C THR A 213 15.54 17.04 -10.15
N LEU A 214 14.21 16.97 -10.18
CA LEU A 214 13.43 17.09 -11.42
C LEU A 214 13.44 18.52 -11.94
N THR A 215 13.71 18.66 -13.24
CA THR A 215 13.74 19.94 -13.96
C THR A 215 12.49 20.15 -14.83
N GLY A 216 11.60 19.17 -14.91
CA GLY A 216 10.39 19.22 -15.74
C GLY A 216 10.57 18.75 -17.19
N THR A 217 11.77 18.35 -17.59
CA THR A 217 12.02 17.76 -18.92
C THR A 217 11.95 16.23 -18.84
N PHE A 218 11.12 15.63 -19.69
CA PHE A 218 10.89 14.18 -19.72
C PHE A 218 11.09 13.60 -21.14
N ALA A 219 11.62 12.39 -21.21
CA ALA A 219 11.73 11.64 -22.47
C ALA A 219 10.35 11.46 -23.13
N PRO A 220 10.26 11.35 -24.48
CA PRO A 220 8.98 11.25 -25.19
C PRO A 220 8.05 10.13 -24.69
N ASP A 221 8.63 9.03 -24.24
CA ASP A 221 7.97 7.81 -23.75
C ASP A 221 7.78 7.79 -22.22
N ASP A 222 8.20 8.83 -21.50
CA ASP A 222 8.03 8.92 -20.06
C ASP A 222 6.55 9.14 -19.69
N PHE A 223 5.97 8.18 -18.97
CA PHE A 223 4.55 8.23 -18.59
C PHE A 223 4.19 9.44 -17.71
N ARG A 224 5.16 10.08 -17.03
CA ARG A 224 4.88 11.30 -16.25
C ARG A 224 4.33 12.41 -17.14
N ARG A 225 4.62 12.39 -18.44
CA ARG A 225 4.05 13.32 -19.43
C ARG A 225 2.55 13.20 -19.59
N THR A 226 1.91 12.13 -19.10
CA THR A 226 0.45 12.02 -19.11
C THR A 226 -0.17 12.53 -17.81
N LEU A 227 0.59 12.60 -16.72
CA LEU A 227 0.08 12.86 -15.38
C LEU A 227 -0.19 14.36 -15.14
N PRO A 228 -1.37 14.76 -14.61
CA PRO A 228 -1.73 16.16 -14.40
C PRO A 228 -0.73 16.96 -13.55
N ARG A 229 -0.13 16.35 -12.52
CA ARG A 229 0.89 16.98 -11.66
C ARG A 229 2.15 17.43 -12.36
N PHE A 230 2.41 16.89 -13.54
CA PHE A 230 3.64 17.10 -14.31
C PHE A 230 3.38 17.95 -15.57
N GLN A 231 2.21 18.60 -15.66
CA GLN A 231 1.82 19.43 -16.81
C GLN A 231 1.77 20.91 -16.44
N GLY A 232 2.30 21.76 -17.33
CA GLY A 232 2.12 23.22 -17.31
C GLY A 232 2.25 23.85 -15.91
N GLU A 233 1.29 24.70 -15.55
CA GLU A 233 1.27 25.44 -14.27
C GLU A 233 1.25 24.53 -13.04
N ASN A 234 0.72 23.30 -13.14
CA ASN A 234 0.76 22.35 -12.03
C ASN A 234 2.20 21.97 -11.69
N LEU A 235 3.02 21.70 -12.71
CA LEU A 235 4.42 21.35 -12.53
C LEU A 235 5.19 22.52 -11.91
N ASP A 236 5.01 23.74 -12.40
CA ASP A 236 5.67 24.93 -11.87
C ASP A 236 5.33 25.15 -10.39
N ARG A 237 4.04 25.04 -10.04
CA ARG A 237 3.58 25.14 -8.65
C ARG A 237 4.16 24.03 -7.79
N ASN A 238 4.19 22.80 -8.27
CA ASN A 238 4.73 21.68 -7.50
C ASN A 238 6.25 21.80 -7.30
N LEU A 239 7.00 22.27 -8.30
CA LEU A 239 8.44 22.53 -8.16
C LEU A 239 8.72 23.64 -7.14
N ALA A 240 7.85 24.66 -7.05
CA ALA A 240 7.93 25.67 -5.99
C ALA A 240 7.69 25.05 -4.60
N LEU A 241 6.73 24.14 -4.43
CA LEU A 241 6.51 23.45 -3.16
C LEU A 241 7.70 22.58 -2.74
N VAL A 242 8.41 21.99 -3.70
CA VAL A 242 9.61 21.18 -3.43
C VAL A 242 10.75 22.02 -2.84
N SER A 243 10.76 23.35 -3.01
CA SER A 243 11.78 24.19 -2.35
C SER A 243 11.66 24.12 -0.83
N ALA A 244 10.45 24.04 -0.28
CA ALA A 244 10.24 23.89 1.16
C ALA A 244 10.80 22.56 1.69
N VAL A 245 10.70 21.48 0.90
CA VAL A 245 11.30 20.18 1.24
C VAL A 245 12.82 20.27 1.24
N ARG A 246 13.41 20.99 0.28
CA ARG A 246 14.87 21.21 0.22
C ARG A 246 15.38 22.02 1.41
N GLU A 247 14.68 23.07 1.82
CA GLU A 247 15.05 23.86 3.00
C GLU A 247 15.09 23.02 4.28
N ILE A 248 14.10 22.13 4.46
CA ILE A 248 14.10 21.18 5.58
C ILE A 248 15.29 20.22 5.44
N ALA A 249 15.54 19.70 4.24
CA ALA A 249 16.65 18.79 4.00
C ALA A 249 18.02 19.42 4.32
N GLU A 250 18.24 20.67 3.92
CA GLU A 250 19.46 21.43 4.25
C GLU A 250 19.64 21.59 5.77
N ALA A 251 18.57 21.87 6.51
CA ALA A 251 18.62 21.99 7.97
C ALA A 251 19.02 20.68 8.67
N HIS A 252 18.72 19.53 8.07
CA HIS A 252 19.06 18.19 8.57
C HIS A 252 20.33 17.60 7.95
N GLY A 253 21.00 18.30 7.02
CA GLY A 253 22.13 17.74 6.29
C GLY A 253 21.77 16.52 5.42
N ALA A 254 20.51 16.43 4.98
CA ALA A 254 19.93 15.31 4.26
C ALA A 254 19.58 15.71 2.80
N THR A 255 19.20 14.73 1.97
CA THR A 255 18.59 15.01 0.67
C THR A 255 17.08 15.22 0.80
N ALA A 256 16.47 15.93 -0.16
CA ALA A 256 15.01 16.11 -0.17
C ALA A 256 14.26 14.76 -0.25
N GLY A 257 14.84 13.78 -0.93
CA GLY A 257 14.30 12.41 -0.97
C GLY A 257 14.33 11.73 0.41
N GLN A 258 15.42 11.89 1.16
CA GLN A 258 15.52 11.38 2.53
C GLN A 258 14.49 12.02 3.46
N VAL A 259 14.28 13.34 3.37
CA VAL A 259 13.22 14.02 4.15
C VAL A 259 11.83 13.49 3.80
N ALA A 260 11.53 13.30 2.52
CA ALA A 260 10.24 12.76 2.11
C ALA A 260 9.99 11.33 2.62
N LEU A 261 11.03 10.48 2.65
CA LEU A 261 10.95 9.14 3.22
C LEU A 261 10.85 9.16 4.75
N ALA A 262 11.64 10.01 5.42
CA ALA A 262 11.57 10.20 6.87
C ALA A 262 10.18 10.66 7.33
N TRP A 263 9.51 11.52 6.54
CA TRP A 263 8.13 11.92 6.80
C TRP A 263 7.17 10.74 6.77
N LEU A 264 7.29 9.82 5.79
CA LEU A 264 6.47 8.60 5.73
C LEU A 264 6.77 7.67 6.90
N LEU A 265 8.06 7.51 7.24
CA LEU A 265 8.49 6.69 8.36
C LEU A 265 7.93 7.21 9.70
N ALA A 266 7.74 8.53 9.83
CA ALA A 266 7.15 9.16 11.00
C ALA A 266 5.63 8.94 11.14
N GLN A 267 4.94 8.43 10.11
CA GLN A 267 3.49 8.24 10.15
C GLN A 267 3.06 7.05 11.01
N GLY A 268 3.95 6.11 11.30
CA GLY A 268 3.71 4.96 12.17
C GLY A 268 4.63 3.77 11.87
N ASP A 269 4.72 2.84 12.81
CA ASP A 269 5.50 1.60 12.67
C ASP A 269 4.84 0.57 11.73
N ASP A 270 3.58 0.82 11.36
CA ASP A 270 2.77 0.10 10.39
C ASP A 270 3.02 0.53 8.94
N VAL A 271 3.97 1.44 8.69
CA VAL A 271 4.20 2.04 7.36
C VAL A 271 5.56 1.61 6.80
N VAL A 272 5.59 0.99 5.62
CA VAL A 272 6.83 0.50 4.99
C VAL A 272 6.92 1.00 3.55
N PRO A 273 7.53 2.16 3.29
CA PRO A 273 7.62 2.68 1.93
C PRO A 273 8.60 1.86 1.08
N ILE A 274 8.29 1.76 -0.22
CA ILE A 274 9.07 1.02 -1.22
C ILE A 274 9.63 1.97 -2.29
N PRO A 275 10.58 2.87 -1.97
CA PRO A 275 11.18 3.73 -2.97
C PRO A 275 11.84 2.91 -4.07
N GLY A 276 11.42 3.16 -5.32
CA GLY A 276 11.95 2.44 -6.47
C GLY A 276 13.26 3.04 -6.97
N THR A 277 14.26 2.19 -7.20
CA THR A 277 15.51 2.54 -7.87
C THR A 277 16.10 1.30 -8.54
N LYS A 278 16.90 1.54 -9.59
CA LYS A 278 17.68 0.54 -10.31
C LYS A 278 19.18 0.83 -10.29
N ARG A 279 19.61 1.66 -9.33
CA ARG A 279 20.98 2.17 -9.20
C ARG A 279 21.39 2.19 -7.75
N VAL A 280 22.58 1.67 -7.46
CA VAL A 280 23.13 1.53 -6.11
C VAL A 280 23.18 2.86 -5.36
N ARG A 281 23.63 3.93 -6.02
CA ARG A 281 23.79 5.24 -5.38
C ARG A 281 22.49 5.77 -4.75
N TYR A 282 21.35 5.56 -5.40
CA TYR A 282 20.07 6.07 -4.90
C TYR A 282 19.46 5.13 -3.86
N LEU A 283 19.79 3.85 -3.93
CA LEU A 283 19.42 2.90 -2.89
C LEU A 283 20.11 3.30 -1.57
N GLU A 284 21.41 3.56 -1.62
CA GLU A 284 22.18 4.02 -0.45
C GLU A 284 21.70 5.39 0.06
N GLU A 285 21.41 6.32 -0.85
CA GLU A 285 20.81 7.61 -0.48
C GLU A 285 19.47 7.42 0.23
N ASN A 286 18.57 6.60 -0.32
CA ASN A 286 17.26 6.33 0.28
C ASN A 286 17.40 5.65 1.66
N ALA A 287 18.35 4.75 1.85
CA ALA A 287 18.60 4.09 3.13
C ALA A 287 18.97 5.08 4.24
N GLY A 288 19.71 6.15 3.91
CA GLY A 288 20.05 7.22 4.85
C GLY A 288 18.85 8.01 5.39
N ALA A 289 17.64 7.83 4.84
CA ALA A 289 16.42 8.40 5.40
C ALA A 289 16.13 7.90 6.83
N LEU A 290 16.62 6.71 7.19
CA LEU A 290 16.44 6.12 8.52
C LEU A 290 17.22 6.87 9.62
N ASP A 291 18.23 7.64 9.23
CA ASP A 291 19.04 8.46 10.15
C ASP A 291 18.47 9.88 10.33
N VAL A 292 17.42 10.25 9.57
CA VAL A 292 16.82 11.58 9.61
C VAL A 292 15.69 11.61 10.64
N THR A 293 15.83 12.46 11.66
CA THR A 293 14.79 12.70 12.68
C THR A 293 14.14 14.07 12.46
N LEU A 294 12.95 14.09 11.86
CA LEU A 294 12.20 15.33 11.63
C LEU A 294 11.61 15.88 12.93
N THR A 295 11.64 17.20 13.08
CA THR A 295 10.99 17.88 14.21
C THR A 295 9.48 17.99 13.98
N ALA A 296 8.72 18.29 15.05
CA ALA A 296 7.28 18.56 14.93
C ALA A 296 6.98 19.72 13.97
N ASP A 297 7.84 20.75 13.95
CA ASP A 297 7.71 21.89 13.04
C ASP A 297 7.98 21.48 11.58
N ASP A 298 8.96 20.61 11.34
CA ASP A 298 9.22 20.06 10.00
C ASP A 298 8.02 19.26 9.48
N LEU A 299 7.47 18.38 10.32
CA LEU A 299 6.28 17.60 9.99
C LEU A 299 5.10 18.52 9.67
N ALA A 300 4.83 19.54 10.50
CA ALA A 300 3.76 20.50 10.26
C ALA A 300 3.95 21.29 8.95
N ARG A 301 5.19 21.67 8.61
CA ARG A 301 5.52 22.35 7.34
C ARG A 301 5.28 21.45 6.14
N LEU A 302 5.69 20.19 6.21
CA LEU A 302 5.48 19.20 5.14
C LEU A 302 3.99 18.89 4.99
N ASP A 303 3.27 18.78 6.10
CA ASP A 303 1.83 18.50 6.10
C ASP A 303 1.00 19.60 5.45
N ALA A 304 1.47 20.85 5.52
CA ALA A 304 0.80 22.00 4.92
C ALA A 304 0.97 22.07 3.39
N LEU A 305 1.83 21.24 2.78
CA LEU A 305 2.07 21.27 1.34
C LEU A 305 0.85 20.72 0.57
N GLN A 306 0.36 21.50 -0.39
CA GLN A 306 -0.83 21.17 -1.19
C GLN A 306 -0.47 21.19 -2.68
N PRO A 307 -0.14 20.02 -3.27
CA PRO A 307 0.27 19.94 -4.67
C PRO A 307 -0.90 20.22 -5.62
N ALA A 308 -0.57 20.68 -6.80
CA ALA A 308 -1.51 20.93 -7.89
C ALA A 308 -1.58 19.75 -8.86
N GLY A 309 -2.80 19.43 -9.30
CA GLY A 309 -3.09 18.33 -10.21
C GLY A 309 -3.30 16.98 -9.51
N GLU A 310 -4.20 16.17 -10.08
CA GLU A 310 -4.45 14.80 -9.65
C GLU A 310 -3.24 13.88 -9.95
N ARG A 311 -3.12 12.78 -9.19
CA ARG A 311 -2.02 11.81 -9.36
C ARG A 311 -2.13 10.98 -10.63
N TYR A 312 -3.35 10.80 -11.16
CA TYR A 312 -3.62 10.18 -12.46
C TYR A 312 -4.58 11.05 -13.29
N PRO A 313 -4.55 10.92 -14.64
CA PRO A 313 -5.53 11.60 -15.51
C PRO A 313 -6.95 11.09 -15.28
N ASP A 314 -7.05 9.78 -15.06
CA ASP A 314 -8.28 9.09 -14.75
C ASP A 314 -8.10 8.38 -13.41
N MET A 315 -8.86 8.84 -12.41
CA MET A 315 -8.82 8.32 -11.06
C MET A 315 -9.83 7.21 -10.82
N THR A 316 -10.60 6.79 -11.84
CA THR A 316 -11.52 5.64 -11.75
C THR A 316 -10.79 4.30 -11.71
N TRP A 317 -9.53 4.27 -12.17
CA TRP A 317 -8.60 3.13 -12.07
C TRP A 317 -8.08 2.88 -10.64
N VAL A 318 -8.48 3.73 -9.70
CA VAL A 318 -8.23 3.59 -8.28
C VAL A 318 -9.57 3.56 -7.59
N GLU A 319 -9.79 2.56 -6.73
CA GLU A 319 -11.02 2.53 -5.96
C GLU A 319 -11.00 3.62 -4.89
N ARG A 320 -11.97 4.53 -4.91
CA ARG A 320 -12.04 5.67 -3.99
C ARG A 320 -13.21 5.53 -3.04
N ASP A 321 -12.96 5.79 -1.76
CA ASP A 321 -13.99 6.22 -0.83
C ASP A 321 -14.40 7.66 -1.22
N THR A 322 -15.35 7.74 -2.15
CA THR A 322 -16.08 8.98 -2.38
C THR A 322 -16.98 9.21 -1.16
N ALA A 323 -17.01 10.45 -0.66
CA ALA A 323 -18.03 10.83 0.31
C ALA A 323 -19.40 10.49 -0.28
N SER A 324 -20.13 9.64 0.41
CA SER A 324 -21.41 9.06 0.02
C SER A 324 -22.44 10.05 -0.56
N GLY A 325 -22.94 9.74 -1.77
CA GLY A 325 -24.36 9.87 -2.16
C GLY A 325 -24.73 10.78 -3.36
N PRO A 326 -25.83 10.48 -4.10
CA PRO A 326 -26.92 9.60 -3.71
C PRO A 326 -27.02 8.29 -4.52
N ALA A 327 -27.64 7.31 -3.85
CA ALA A 327 -27.95 5.98 -4.36
C ALA A 327 -28.74 5.99 -5.68
N LEU A 328 -28.37 5.09 -6.57
CA LEU A 328 -29.21 4.68 -7.69
C LEU A 328 -30.49 4.04 -7.12
N SER A 329 -31.62 4.72 -7.25
CA SER A 329 -32.94 4.14 -6.97
C SER A 329 -33.30 3.15 -8.07
N CYS A 330 -33.29 1.85 -7.76
CA CYS A 330 -34.00 0.86 -8.56
C CYS A 330 -35.50 0.93 -8.25
N GLY A 331 -36.27 1.34 -9.27
CA GLY A 331 -37.55 0.77 -9.70
C GLY A 331 -38.70 0.53 -8.71
N GLY A 332 -39.86 1.13 -9.03
CA GLY A 332 -41.10 0.34 -9.13
C GLY A 332 -42.18 0.58 -8.07
N GLY A 333 -43.10 1.49 -8.42
CA GLY A 333 -44.51 1.61 -8.06
C GLY A 333 -45.17 0.72 -6.99
N ALA A 334 -45.92 1.35 -6.09
CA ALA A 334 -47.38 1.21 -6.01
C ALA A 334 -47.99 2.21 -5.00
N GLN A 335 -49.07 2.85 -5.45
CA GLN A 335 -50.21 3.46 -4.76
C GLN A 335 -50.25 3.51 -3.22
N GLY A 336 -50.71 4.65 -2.70
CA GLY A 336 -51.57 4.64 -1.51
C GLY A 336 -51.55 5.90 -0.65
N ALA A 337 -52.53 6.76 -0.87
CA ALA A 337 -53.23 7.62 0.10
C ALA A 337 -52.43 8.38 1.19
N ARG A 338 -52.57 9.70 1.08
CA ARG A 338 -52.33 10.69 2.14
C ARG A 338 -53.18 10.39 3.37
N ASP A 339 -52.50 10.39 4.51
CA ASP A 339 -52.73 11.29 5.65
C ASP A 339 -54.16 11.37 6.17
N GLU A 340 -54.38 10.88 7.39
CA GLU A 340 -55.30 11.52 8.34
C GLU A 340 -55.12 10.98 9.76
N ARG A 341 -54.96 11.92 10.71
CA ARG A 341 -55.61 11.94 12.04
C ARG A 341 -55.11 10.98 13.14
N LEU A 342 -54.42 11.55 14.15
CA LEU A 342 -55.00 11.98 15.44
C LEU A 342 -54.01 11.90 16.62
N SER A 343 -54.13 12.94 17.43
CA SER A 343 -53.51 13.28 18.70
C SER A 343 -53.87 12.38 19.90
N ASN A 344 -53.13 12.63 20.99
CA ASN A 344 -53.30 12.23 22.40
C ASN A 344 -52.64 10.89 22.75
N GLY A 345 -51.76 10.77 23.74
CA GLY A 345 -51.59 11.54 24.98
C GLY A 345 -51.75 10.56 26.14
N GLY A 346 -50.79 10.49 27.08
CA GLY A 346 -51.00 9.67 28.28
C GLY A 346 -49.74 9.18 28.98
N ALA A 347 -49.32 9.98 29.96
CA ALA A 347 -48.53 9.68 31.14
C ALA A 347 -48.36 8.20 31.59
N GLY A 348 -47.11 7.86 31.90
CA GLY A 348 -46.70 7.48 33.27
C GLY A 348 -46.82 6.02 33.69
N ARG A 349 -45.68 5.43 34.10
CA ARG A 349 -45.48 4.83 35.43
C ARG A 349 -44.03 4.36 35.63
N ARG A 350 -43.42 4.86 36.72
CA ARG A 350 -42.31 4.22 37.44
C ARG A 350 -42.87 3.12 38.35
N LEU A 351 -42.13 2.02 38.51
CA LEU A 351 -41.99 1.18 39.72
C LEU A 351 -40.61 0.50 39.59
N GLU A 352 -39.59 0.90 40.36
CA GLU A 352 -39.16 0.32 41.65
C GLU A 352 -38.82 -1.19 41.59
N GLY A 353 -37.55 -1.52 41.90
CA GLY A 353 -37.00 -2.90 42.04
C GLY A 353 -37.30 -3.51 43.42
N PRO A 354 -36.36 -4.16 44.13
CA PRO A 354 -35.35 -5.17 43.79
C PRO A 354 -35.64 -6.50 44.54
N LEU A 355 -34.75 -7.51 44.51
CA LEU A 355 -34.49 -8.60 45.52
C LEU A 355 -33.64 -9.69 44.82
N ALA A 356 -32.33 -9.83 45.07
CA ALA A 356 -31.64 -10.36 46.26
C ALA A 356 -31.95 -11.83 46.60
N ARG A 357 -30.92 -12.71 46.48
CA ARG A 357 -30.40 -13.71 47.44
C ARG A 357 -29.38 -14.60 46.69
N ARG A 358 -28.09 -14.55 47.05
CA ARG A 358 -27.39 -15.25 48.17
C ARG A 358 -27.24 -16.76 47.95
N SER A 359 -25.99 -17.20 47.82
CA SER A 359 -25.25 -18.12 48.71
C SER A 359 -23.91 -18.43 48.02
N GLU A 360 -22.76 -18.05 48.59
CA GLU A 360 -21.95 -18.88 49.52
C GLU A 360 -21.41 -20.14 48.82
N ALA A 361 -20.15 -20.57 48.91
CA ALA A 361 -18.99 -20.24 49.74
C ALA A 361 -17.75 -20.81 49.00
N GLU A 362 -16.55 -20.24 49.17
CA GLU A 362 -15.42 -20.85 49.93
C GLU A 362 -14.86 -22.16 49.35
N ALA A 363 -13.55 -22.43 49.25
CA ALA A 363 -12.32 -21.71 49.59
C ALA A 363 -11.13 -22.60 49.15
N ILE A 364 -9.90 -22.09 49.43
CA ILE A 364 -8.64 -22.83 49.67
C ILE A 364 -7.89 -23.29 48.41
N GLU A 365 -6.56 -23.23 48.27
CA GLU A 365 -5.43 -22.46 48.82
C GLU A 365 -4.17 -23.15 48.23
N HIS A 366 -3.06 -22.40 48.08
CA HIS A 366 -1.66 -22.84 47.95
C HIS A 366 -1.24 -23.55 46.64
N GLY A 367 -0.04 -23.31 46.09
CA GLY A 367 1.11 -22.57 46.59
C GLY A 367 2.26 -22.56 45.57
N ASP A 368 3.28 -21.79 45.93
CA ASP A 368 4.59 -21.59 45.29
C ASP A 368 5.31 -22.84 44.76
N GLY A 369 6.21 -22.64 43.80
CA GLY A 369 7.35 -23.54 43.62
C GLY A 369 8.08 -23.42 42.29
N ALA A 370 9.26 -22.79 42.33
CA ALA A 370 10.23 -22.63 41.25
C ALA A 370 10.79 -23.95 40.69
N ALA A 371 11.17 -23.92 39.41
CA ALA A 371 12.40 -24.48 38.85
C ALA A 371 12.72 -23.78 37.53
#